data_AF-J4HWR1-F1
#
_entry.id   AF-J4HWR1-F1
#
_cell.length_a   1.000
_cell.length_b   1.000
_cell.length_c   1.000
_cell.angle_alpha   90.00
_cell.angle_beta   90.00
_cell.angle_gamma   90.00
#
_symmetry.space_group_name_H-M   'P 1'
#
loop_
_entity.id
_entity.type
_entity.pdbx_description
1 polymer ?
#
loop_
_entity_poly.entity_id
_entity_poly.type
_entity_poly.pdbx_seq_one_letter_code
_entity_poly.pdbx_strand_id
1 'polypeptide(L)'
;MITFVGNQSEGFYISNGSKSRWQNCPSELATHLRSVNTSQVRGLAGGPGGKYWLRTSQGTYTNGTASGIPTSDIRIYAFGGKGDWFSKSSAGGTKWGSVDQTLRDKIDEVGSRNIKTLSIGTNGSWAMTWGNNRWSWHGCPSRLGDKLRAASSVENIVLSPFNSDHWWVEYGNGNSDFWLPKSWKDDLDHVRH
;
A
#
# COMPACT_ATOMS: atom_id res chain seq x y z
N MET A 1 9.39 -3.31 -0.09
CA MET A 1 8.31 -2.31 0.05
C MET A 1 8.05 -1.72 -1.32
N ILE A 2 6.81 -1.80 -1.79
CA ILE A 2 6.33 -1.11 -2.98
C ILE A 2 5.02 -0.41 -2.65
N THR A 3 4.82 0.78 -3.21
CA THR A 3 3.60 1.57 -3.03
C THR A 3 3.28 2.32 -4.31
N PHE A 4 2.02 2.27 -4.76
CA PHE A 4 1.53 3.15 -5.81
C PHE A 4 1.41 4.58 -5.27
N VAL A 5 1.96 5.54 -6.02
CA VAL A 5 1.88 6.97 -5.73
C VAL A 5 1.46 7.68 -7.01
N GLY A 6 1.08 8.95 -6.95
CA GLY A 6 0.73 9.66 -8.17
C GLY A 6 0.01 10.97 -7.91
N ASN A 7 0.04 11.86 -8.89
CA ASN A 7 -0.78 13.07 -8.88
C ASN A 7 -1.92 12.94 -9.91
N GLN A 8 -1.66 13.34 -11.15
CA GLN A 8 -2.59 13.20 -12.28
C GLN A 8 -2.47 11.85 -12.98
N SER A 9 -1.26 11.28 -12.97
CA SER A 9 -0.96 9.95 -13.48
C SER A 9 -0.43 9.05 -12.36
N GLU A 10 -0.56 7.76 -12.59
CA GLU A 10 -0.03 6.74 -11.71
C GLU A 10 1.51 6.70 -11.77
N GLY A 11 2.09 6.41 -10.62
CA GLY A 11 3.50 6.26 -10.35
C GLY A 11 3.74 5.22 -9.26
N PHE A 12 4.99 5.09 -8.85
CA PHE A 12 5.37 4.14 -7.82
C PHE A 12 6.50 4.68 -6.97
N TYR A 13 6.62 4.08 -5.80
CA TYR A 13 7.82 4.02 -4.99
C TYR A 13 8.13 2.55 -4.73
N ILE A 14 9.38 2.14 -4.90
CA ILE A 14 9.87 0.80 -4.54
C ILE A 14 11.17 0.92 -3.75
N SER A 15 11.33 0.03 -2.77
CA SER A 15 12.52 -0.08 -1.94
C SER A 15 12.72 -1.50 -1.42
N ASN A 16 13.99 -1.90 -1.33
CA ASN A 16 14.45 -3.12 -0.64
C ASN A 16 15.10 -2.82 0.73
N GLY A 17 14.99 -1.58 1.22
CA GLY A 17 15.61 -1.10 2.47
C GLY A 17 17.01 -0.50 2.31
N SER A 18 17.75 -0.82 1.25
CA SER A 18 19.05 -0.22 0.94
C SER A 18 18.98 0.73 -0.27
N LYS A 19 18.27 0.31 -1.31
CA LYS A 19 18.00 1.08 -2.54
C LYS A 19 16.53 1.45 -2.62
N SER A 20 16.25 2.59 -3.25
CA SER A 20 14.90 3.00 -3.62
C SER A 20 14.86 3.64 -4.99
N ARG A 21 13.70 3.55 -5.64
CA ARG A 21 13.36 4.22 -6.89
C ARG A 21 11.92 4.70 -6.81
N TRP A 22 11.61 5.77 -7.51
CA TRP A 22 10.25 6.26 -7.66
C TRP A 22 10.07 7.01 -8.97
N GLN A 23 8.85 6.96 -9.50
CA GLN A 23 8.44 7.66 -10.71
C GLN A 23 7.07 8.31 -10.50
N ASN A 24 6.82 9.46 -11.14
CA ASN A 24 5.55 10.21 -11.07
C ASN A 24 5.07 10.49 -9.64
N CYS A 25 6.01 10.64 -8.72
CA CYS A 25 5.75 10.96 -7.32
C CYS A 25 5.34 12.44 -7.16
N PRO A 26 4.38 12.78 -6.28
CA PRO A 26 4.08 14.17 -5.92
C PRO A 26 5.35 14.92 -5.49
N SER A 27 5.47 16.20 -5.88
CA SER A 27 6.69 17.00 -5.68
C SER A 27 7.13 17.07 -4.22
N GLU A 28 6.19 17.30 -3.30
CA GLU A 28 6.47 17.33 -1.87
C GLU A 28 6.93 15.97 -1.34
N LEU A 29 6.28 14.87 -1.74
CA LEU A 29 6.72 13.53 -1.38
C LEU A 29 8.12 13.24 -1.91
N ALA A 30 8.42 13.64 -3.15
CA ALA A 30 9.76 13.50 -3.72
C ALA A 30 10.81 14.31 -2.94
N THR A 31 10.48 15.50 -2.45
CA THR A 31 11.35 16.29 -1.56
C THR A 31 11.63 15.55 -0.27
N HIS A 32 10.61 15.01 0.39
CA HIS A 32 10.78 14.23 1.63
C HIS A 32 11.56 12.93 1.43
N LEU A 33 11.34 12.22 0.32
CA LEU A 33 12.09 11.00 -0.01
C LEU A 33 13.58 11.29 -0.27
N ARG A 34 13.92 12.46 -0.85
CA ARG A 34 15.32 12.87 -1.02
C ARG A 34 16.01 13.29 0.28
N SER A 35 15.24 13.73 1.28
CA SER A 35 15.79 14.19 2.56
C SER A 35 16.05 13.07 3.56
N VAL A 36 15.70 11.82 3.23
CA VAL A 36 15.88 10.67 4.14
C VAL A 36 16.61 9.53 3.43
N ASN A 37 17.39 8.76 4.19
CA ASN A 37 17.95 7.53 3.68
C ASN A 37 16.83 6.50 3.47
N THR A 38 16.98 5.65 2.45
CA THR A 38 16.03 4.57 2.16
C THR A 38 15.71 3.71 3.39
N SER A 39 16.73 3.37 4.19
CA SER A 39 16.59 2.55 5.40
C SER A 39 15.78 3.22 6.52
N GLN A 40 15.55 4.53 6.42
CA GLN A 40 14.73 5.30 7.36
C GLN A 40 13.24 5.29 6.98
N VAL A 41 12.86 4.87 5.77
CA VAL A 41 11.45 4.75 5.38
C VAL A 41 10.82 3.55 6.09
N ARG A 42 9.78 3.82 6.88
CA ARG A 42 9.09 2.81 7.72
C ARG A 42 7.69 2.46 7.21
N GLY A 43 7.08 3.34 6.42
CA GLY A 43 5.78 3.10 5.80
C GLY A 43 5.49 4.16 4.75
N LEU A 44 4.81 3.75 3.68
CA LEU A 44 4.37 4.66 2.64
C LEU A 44 3.02 4.21 2.09
N ALA A 45 2.08 5.13 2.00
CA ALA A 45 0.83 4.97 1.28
C ALA A 45 0.70 6.13 0.30
N GLY A 46 0.33 5.85 -0.95
CA GLY A 46 -0.01 6.87 -1.94
C GLY A 46 -1.45 6.70 -2.40
N GLY A 47 -2.06 7.80 -2.83
CA GLY A 47 -3.43 7.82 -3.31
C GLY A 47 -3.68 8.87 -4.38
N PRO A 48 -4.87 8.88 -4.99
CA PRO A 48 -5.22 9.79 -6.08
C PRO A 48 -5.12 11.26 -5.68
N GLY A 49 -4.76 12.12 -6.63
CA GLY A 49 -4.70 13.58 -6.41
C GLY A 49 -3.50 14.04 -5.59
N GLY A 50 -2.39 13.29 -5.64
CA GLY A 50 -1.16 13.66 -4.93
C GLY A 50 -1.17 13.32 -3.45
N LYS A 51 -2.13 12.52 -2.99
CA LYS A 51 -2.25 12.13 -1.58
C LYS A 51 -1.14 11.16 -1.21
N TYR A 52 -0.60 11.34 -0.01
CA TYR A 52 0.36 10.41 0.55
C TYR A 52 0.37 10.43 2.08
N TRP A 53 0.86 9.34 2.64
CA TRP A 53 1.29 9.23 4.03
C TRP A 53 2.67 8.56 4.02
N LEU A 54 3.70 9.28 4.43
CA LEU A 54 5.07 8.81 4.54
C LEU A 54 5.46 8.80 6.01
N ARG A 55 5.84 7.64 6.53
CA ARG A 55 6.43 7.48 7.86
C ARG A 55 7.90 7.15 7.73
N THR A 56 8.72 7.91 8.43
CA THR A 56 10.17 7.72 8.50
C THR A 56 10.60 7.50 9.96
N SER A 57 11.90 7.24 10.18
CA SER A 57 12.47 7.26 11.54
C SER A 57 12.54 8.66 12.16
N GLN A 58 12.44 9.72 11.35
CA GLN A 58 12.56 11.12 11.81
C GLN A 58 11.19 11.79 12.01
N GLY A 59 10.13 11.24 11.44
CA GLY A 59 8.80 11.85 11.53
C GLY A 59 7.81 11.25 10.55
N THR A 60 6.64 11.89 10.46
CA THR A 60 5.56 11.53 9.53
C THR A 60 5.20 12.75 8.68
N TYR A 61 5.11 12.56 7.37
CA TYR A 61 4.78 13.58 6.38
C TYR A 61 3.53 13.12 5.64
N THR A 62 2.55 14.00 5.46
CA THR A 62 1.28 13.62 4.84
C THR A 62 0.74 14.70 3.93
N ASN A 63 0.01 14.27 2.92
CA ASN A 63 -0.88 15.12 2.14
C ASN A 63 -2.20 14.37 1.95
N GLY A 64 -3.31 14.97 2.40
CA GLY A 64 -4.65 14.42 2.22
C GLY A 64 -5.03 13.23 3.12
N THR A 65 -4.32 12.99 4.22
CA THR A 65 -4.82 12.11 5.30
C THR A 65 -6.06 12.71 5.95
N ALA A 66 -6.97 11.86 6.43
CA ALA A 66 -8.20 12.33 7.07
C ALA A 66 -7.93 13.15 8.34
N SER A 67 -8.78 14.16 8.59
CA SER A 67 -8.68 15.04 9.75
C SER A 67 -8.95 14.29 11.06
N GLY A 68 -8.36 14.76 12.15
CA GLY A 68 -8.55 14.16 13.48
C GLY A 68 -7.89 12.80 13.67
N ILE A 69 -6.94 12.43 12.81
CA ILE A 69 -6.09 11.24 12.98
C ILE A 69 -4.68 11.71 13.38
N PRO A 70 -4.19 11.35 14.58
CA PRO A 70 -2.81 11.63 14.97
C PRO A 70 -1.85 10.86 14.07
N THR A 71 -1.22 11.55 13.12
CA THR A 71 -0.42 10.92 12.05
C THR A 71 0.82 10.19 12.57
N SER A 72 1.39 10.65 13.69
CA SER A 72 2.54 10.04 14.37
C SER A 72 2.26 8.64 14.94
N ASP A 73 1.00 8.33 15.27
CA ASP A 73 0.59 7.04 15.83
C ASP A 73 0.21 6.01 14.75
N ILE A 74 0.06 6.46 13.50
CA ILE A 74 -0.33 5.57 12.40
C ILE A 74 0.75 4.51 12.16
N ARG A 75 0.30 3.27 11.98
CA ARG A 75 1.13 2.11 11.61
C ARG A 75 0.78 1.55 10.25
N ILE A 76 -0.49 1.61 9.88
CA ILE A 76 -0.97 1.28 8.54
C ILE A 76 -1.85 2.43 8.08
N TYR A 77 -1.60 2.92 6.87
CA TYR A 77 -2.51 3.79 6.16
C TYR A 77 -2.72 3.22 4.77
N ALA A 78 -3.94 3.28 4.26
CA ALA A 78 -4.25 2.93 2.88
C ALA A 78 -5.16 4.00 2.28
N PHE A 79 -4.84 4.44 1.07
CA PHE A 79 -5.74 5.20 0.23
C PHE A 79 -6.31 4.27 -0.84
N GLY A 80 -7.61 4.37 -1.09
CA GLY A 80 -8.27 3.71 -2.21
C GLY A 80 -8.70 4.70 -3.28
N GLY A 81 -9.43 4.18 -4.27
CA GLY A 81 -10.13 5.02 -5.24
C GLY A 81 -11.22 5.86 -4.59
N LYS A 82 -11.66 6.95 -5.27
CA LYS A 82 -12.86 7.73 -4.93
C LYS A 82 -12.96 8.27 -3.48
N GLY A 83 -11.83 8.41 -2.79
CA GLY A 83 -11.78 8.97 -1.44
C GLY A 83 -11.83 7.94 -0.32
N ASP A 84 -11.77 6.64 -0.65
CA ASP A 84 -11.66 5.58 0.34
C ASP A 84 -10.34 5.68 1.10
N TRP A 85 -10.39 5.45 2.42
CA TRP A 85 -9.18 5.39 3.21
C TRP A 85 -9.36 4.54 4.47
N PHE A 86 -8.25 3.98 4.94
CA PHE A 86 -8.16 3.24 6.19
C PHE A 86 -6.91 3.67 6.96
N SER A 87 -7.01 3.73 8.28
CA SER A 87 -5.88 3.90 9.19
C SER A 87 -5.96 2.91 10.35
N LYS A 88 -4.79 2.39 10.75
CA LYS A 88 -4.57 1.63 11.98
C LYS A 88 -3.48 2.31 12.80
N SER A 89 -3.76 2.54 14.07
CA SER A 89 -2.83 3.13 15.04
C SER A 89 -1.97 2.08 15.74
N SER A 90 -0.94 2.49 16.49
CA SER A 90 -0.07 1.56 17.20
C SER A 90 -0.77 0.82 18.34
N ALA A 91 -1.78 1.44 18.96
CA ALA A 91 -2.65 0.81 19.95
C ALA A 91 -3.66 -0.19 19.32
N GLY A 92 -3.68 -0.30 17.99
CA GLY A 92 -4.62 -1.15 17.23
C GLY A 92 -5.97 -0.50 16.98
N GLY A 93 -6.16 0.78 17.32
CA GLY A 93 -7.36 1.52 16.96
C GLY A 93 -7.44 1.72 15.45
N THR A 94 -8.64 1.62 14.88
CA THR A 94 -8.87 1.78 13.44
C THR A 94 -9.87 2.89 13.15
N LYS A 95 -9.65 3.59 12.05
CA LYS A 95 -10.57 4.57 11.48
C LYS A 95 -10.58 4.37 9.96
N TRP A 96 -11.71 4.63 9.32
CA TRP A 96 -11.84 4.55 7.87
C TRP A 96 -12.92 5.50 7.36
N GLY A 97 -12.88 5.81 6.07
CA GLY A 97 -13.90 6.59 5.39
C GLY A 97 -14.20 5.97 4.02
N SER A 98 -15.48 5.93 3.67
CA SER A 98 -16.02 5.42 2.39
C SER A 98 -15.66 3.99 1.97
N VAL A 99 -14.92 3.24 2.79
CA VAL A 99 -14.55 1.86 2.47
C VAL A 99 -15.74 0.94 2.30
N ASP A 100 -15.60 -0.02 1.38
CA ASP A 100 -16.56 -1.06 1.05
C ASP A 100 -17.00 -1.87 2.29
N GLN A 101 -18.27 -2.29 2.34
CA GLN A 101 -18.81 -3.02 3.48
C GLN A 101 -18.09 -4.35 3.71
N THR A 102 -17.70 -5.06 2.65
CA THR A 102 -17.00 -6.34 2.78
C THR A 102 -15.62 -6.19 3.43
N LEU A 103 -14.97 -5.02 3.27
CA LEU A 103 -13.73 -4.72 3.99
C LEU A 103 -13.99 -4.53 5.48
N ARG A 104 -15.08 -3.83 5.85
CA ARG A 104 -15.46 -3.61 7.26
C ARG A 104 -15.74 -4.93 7.95
N ASP A 105 -16.57 -5.76 7.31
CA ASP A 105 -16.92 -7.09 7.82
C ASP A 105 -15.65 -7.94 8.02
N LYS A 106 -14.71 -7.88 7.07
CA LYS A 106 -13.46 -8.61 7.18
C LYS A 106 -12.53 -8.06 8.28
N ILE A 107 -12.49 -6.74 8.49
CA ILE A 107 -11.74 -6.13 9.60
C ILE A 107 -12.32 -6.57 10.95
N ASP A 108 -13.64 -6.61 11.07
CA ASP A 108 -14.34 -7.04 12.29
C ASP A 108 -14.11 -8.54 12.56
N GLU A 109 -14.16 -9.38 11.53
CA GLU A 109 -13.85 -10.82 11.61
C GLU A 109 -12.40 -11.07 12.07
N VAL A 110 -11.44 -10.36 11.48
CA VAL A 110 -10.01 -10.58 11.72
C VAL A 110 -9.56 -9.95 13.04
N GLY A 111 -10.21 -8.87 13.46
CA GLY A 111 -9.79 -8.02 14.56
C GLY A 111 -8.62 -7.12 14.15
N SER A 112 -8.79 -5.81 14.31
CA SER A 112 -7.84 -4.79 13.86
C SER A 112 -6.39 -5.02 14.27
N ARG A 113 -6.15 -5.57 15.47
CA ARG A 113 -4.81 -5.85 16.01
C ARG A 113 -4.04 -6.86 15.16
N ASN A 114 -4.73 -7.82 14.54
CA ASN A 114 -4.11 -8.90 13.77
C ASN A 114 -3.72 -8.50 12.34
N ILE A 115 -4.26 -7.40 11.83
CA ILE A 115 -3.98 -6.90 10.48
C ILE A 115 -2.49 -6.55 10.36
N LYS A 116 -1.81 -7.17 9.38
CA LYS A 116 -0.40 -6.92 9.05
C LYS A 116 -0.29 -5.88 7.94
N THR A 117 -0.94 -6.11 6.80
CA THR A 117 -1.02 -5.15 5.69
C THR A 117 -2.45 -5.07 5.16
N LEU A 118 -2.80 -3.91 4.62
CA LEU A 118 -4.10 -3.65 4.00
C LEU A 118 -3.87 -2.71 2.83
N SER A 119 -4.43 -3.05 1.68
CA SER A 119 -4.42 -2.23 0.48
C SER A 119 -5.84 -2.08 -0.06
N ILE A 120 -6.17 -0.87 -0.51
CA ILE A 120 -7.46 -0.54 -1.10
C ILE A 120 -7.18 -0.12 -2.54
N GLY A 121 -7.83 -0.77 -3.50
CA GLY A 121 -7.71 -0.43 -4.90
C GLY A 121 -8.83 0.49 -5.36
N THR A 122 -9.14 0.44 -6.66
CA THR A 122 -10.32 1.10 -7.22
C THR A 122 -11.60 0.27 -7.04
N ASN A 123 -12.77 0.90 -7.15
CA ASN A 123 -14.08 0.23 -7.22
C ASN A 123 -14.37 -0.71 -6.03
N GLY A 124 -14.02 -0.31 -4.81
CA GLY A 124 -14.27 -1.10 -3.60
C GLY A 124 -13.38 -2.34 -3.45
N SER A 125 -12.41 -2.55 -4.34
CA SER A 125 -11.46 -3.65 -4.21
C SER A 125 -10.53 -3.45 -3.01
N TRP A 126 -10.21 -4.56 -2.35
CA TRP A 126 -9.27 -4.56 -1.23
C TRP A 126 -8.53 -5.88 -1.13
N ALA A 127 -7.37 -5.84 -0.50
CA ALA A 127 -6.59 -7.01 -0.14
C ALA A 127 -5.98 -6.80 1.25
N MET A 128 -5.92 -7.86 2.04
CA MET A 128 -5.45 -7.80 3.42
C MET A 128 -4.67 -9.05 3.78
N THR A 129 -3.58 -8.87 4.54
CA THR A 129 -2.86 -9.97 5.20
C THR A 129 -2.92 -9.80 6.71
N TRP A 130 -2.93 -10.90 7.44
CA TRP A 130 -2.96 -10.92 8.91
C TRP A 130 -2.20 -12.12 9.47
N GLY A 131 -2.23 -12.29 10.80
CA GLY A 131 -1.53 -13.35 11.53
C GLY A 131 -1.61 -14.74 10.88
N ASN A 132 -0.56 -15.55 11.10
CA ASN A 132 -0.42 -16.91 10.58
C ASN A 132 -0.47 -17.01 9.05
N ASN A 133 0.15 -16.06 8.35
CA ASN A 133 0.24 -15.99 6.90
C ASN A 133 -1.12 -16.17 6.22
N ARG A 134 -2.15 -15.54 6.77
CA ARG A 134 -3.49 -15.55 6.19
C ARG A 134 -3.69 -14.30 5.35
N TRP A 135 -4.41 -14.46 4.25
CA TRP A 135 -4.77 -13.36 3.36
C TRP A 135 -6.18 -13.54 2.80
N SER A 136 -6.77 -12.43 2.36
CA SER A 136 -8.03 -12.39 1.63
C SER A 136 -8.07 -11.16 0.75
N TRP A 137 -8.88 -11.22 -0.29
CA TRP A 137 -9.06 -10.17 -1.25
C TRP A 137 -10.51 -10.14 -1.73
N HIS A 138 -10.94 -8.98 -2.21
CA HIS A 138 -12.27 -8.76 -2.77
C HIS A 138 -12.19 -7.80 -3.95
N GLY A 139 -13.09 -7.97 -4.94
CA GLY A 139 -13.23 -7.05 -6.07
C GLY A 139 -11.99 -6.91 -6.97
N CYS A 140 -11.00 -7.79 -6.83
CA CYS A 140 -9.75 -7.72 -7.58
C CYS A 140 -9.84 -8.42 -8.95
N PRO A 141 -8.97 -8.08 -9.92
CA PRO A 141 -8.91 -8.76 -11.21
C PRO A 141 -8.68 -10.27 -11.07
N SER A 142 -9.27 -11.05 -11.99
CA SER A 142 -9.14 -12.52 -12.00
C SER A 142 -7.69 -12.98 -12.00
N ARG A 143 -6.81 -12.30 -12.74
CA ARG A 143 -5.36 -12.59 -12.80
C ARG A 143 -4.69 -12.52 -11.43
N LEU A 144 -5.03 -11.53 -10.60
CA LEU A 144 -4.55 -11.48 -9.22
C LEU A 144 -5.13 -12.65 -8.42
N GLY A 145 -6.43 -12.92 -8.57
CA GLY A 145 -7.09 -14.05 -7.91
C GLY A 145 -6.45 -15.41 -8.23
N ASP A 146 -6.06 -15.64 -9.49
CA ASP A 146 -5.38 -16.87 -9.91
C ASP A 146 -4.02 -17.02 -9.23
N LYS A 147 -3.25 -15.93 -9.15
CA LYS A 147 -1.98 -15.90 -8.44
C LYS A 147 -2.12 -16.14 -6.94
N LEU A 148 -3.14 -15.56 -6.30
CA LEU A 148 -3.39 -15.74 -4.87
C LEU A 148 -3.94 -17.13 -4.52
N ARG A 149 -4.69 -17.77 -5.42
CA ARG A 149 -5.15 -19.16 -5.26
C ARG A 149 -4.01 -20.17 -5.38
N ALA A 150 -3.02 -19.89 -6.24
CA ALA A 150 -1.85 -20.74 -6.41
C ALA A 150 -0.76 -20.52 -5.34
N ALA A 151 -0.90 -19.48 -4.51
CA ALA A 151 0.11 -19.10 -3.53
C ALA A 151 0.06 -19.99 -2.27
N SER A 152 1.22 -20.42 -1.79
CA SER A 152 1.36 -21.13 -0.51
C SER A 152 1.61 -20.20 0.68
N SER A 153 2.16 -19.00 0.44
CA SER A 153 2.33 -17.95 1.46
C SER A 153 2.38 -16.57 0.80
N VAL A 154 1.63 -15.62 1.35
CA VAL A 154 1.58 -14.23 0.91
C VAL A 154 1.95 -13.30 2.06
N GLU A 155 2.97 -12.48 1.85
CA GLU A 155 3.43 -11.49 2.85
C GLU A 155 2.71 -10.15 2.67
N ASN A 156 2.53 -9.74 1.42
CA ASN A 156 1.99 -8.43 1.11
C ASN A 156 1.27 -8.41 -0.23
N ILE A 157 0.17 -7.64 -0.30
CA ILE A 157 -0.60 -7.40 -1.53
C ILE A 157 -0.80 -5.89 -1.62
N VAL A 158 -0.38 -5.31 -2.74
CA VAL A 158 -0.51 -3.88 -3.00
C VAL A 158 -1.36 -3.71 -4.26
N LEU A 159 -2.52 -3.08 -4.09
CA LEU A 159 -3.43 -2.72 -5.16
C LEU A 159 -3.18 -1.27 -5.55
N SER A 160 -3.36 -0.97 -6.84
CA SER A 160 -3.35 0.41 -7.30
C SER A 160 -4.68 1.10 -6.99
N PRO A 161 -4.66 2.28 -6.34
CA PRO A 161 -5.85 3.12 -6.22
C PRO A 161 -6.13 3.93 -7.50
N PHE A 162 -5.33 3.76 -8.55
CA PHE A 162 -5.44 4.48 -9.83
C PHE A 162 -5.98 3.59 -10.95
N ASN A 163 -5.61 2.31 -10.96
CA ASN A 163 -5.95 1.38 -12.04
C ASN A 163 -6.31 0.01 -11.47
N SER A 164 -7.52 -0.48 -11.78
CA SER A 164 -8.00 -1.78 -11.28
C SER A 164 -7.12 -2.96 -11.67
N ASP A 165 -6.42 -2.89 -12.80
CA ASP A 165 -5.60 -3.98 -13.30
C ASP A 165 -4.21 -4.02 -12.67
N HIS A 166 -3.77 -2.94 -12.02
CA HIS A 166 -2.41 -2.85 -11.49
C HIS A 166 -2.31 -3.32 -10.05
N TRP A 167 -1.38 -4.24 -9.82
CA TRP A 167 -1.17 -4.85 -8.51
C TRP A 167 0.23 -5.45 -8.38
N TRP A 168 0.62 -5.70 -7.15
CA TRP A 168 1.84 -6.39 -6.76
C TRP A 168 1.58 -7.34 -5.60
N VAL A 169 2.20 -8.52 -5.64
CA VAL A 169 2.17 -9.51 -4.56
C VAL A 169 3.59 -9.88 -4.17
N GLU A 170 3.90 -9.80 -2.87
CA GLU A 170 5.13 -10.33 -2.27
C GLU A 170 4.79 -11.66 -1.58
N TYR A 171 5.52 -12.72 -1.92
CA TYR A 171 5.34 -14.07 -1.37
C TYR A 171 6.32 -14.34 -0.22
N GLY A 172 5.99 -15.31 0.64
CA GLY A 172 6.82 -15.68 1.79
C GLY A 172 8.20 -16.25 1.44
N ASN A 173 8.42 -16.66 0.19
CA ASN A 173 9.72 -17.11 -0.32
C ASN A 173 10.58 -15.98 -0.89
N GLY A 174 10.16 -14.72 -0.78
CA GLY A 174 10.86 -13.55 -1.31
C GLY A 174 10.60 -13.27 -2.80
N ASN A 175 9.89 -14.15 -3.51
CA ASN A 175 9.47 -13.87 -4.88
C ASN A 175 8.33 -12.85 -4.91
N SER A 176 8.11 -12.26 -6.09
CA SER A 176 6.94 -11.44 -6.35
C SER A 176 6.38 -11.68 -7.74
N ASP A 177 5.07 -11.52 -7.84
CA ASP A 177 4.31 -11.42 -9.09
C ASP A 177 3.62 -10.05 -9.14
N PHE A 178 3.42 -9.52 -10.33
CA PHE A 178 2.80 -8.21 -10.49
C PHE A 178 2.18 -8.03 -11.88
N TRP A 179 1.25 -7.09 -11.97
CA TRP A 179 0.77 -6.56 -13.24
C TRP A 179 0.94 -5.04 -13.18
N LEU A 180 1.94 -4.51 -13.88
CA LEU A 180 2.36 -3.11 -13.80
C LEU A 180 2.66 -2.55 -15.18
N PRO A 181 2.70 -1.20 -15.36
CA PRO A 181 3.16 -0.59 -16.59
C PRO A 181 4.53 -1.11 -17.02
N LYS A 182 4.68 -1.47 -18.30
CA LYS A 182 5.94 -2.00 -18.86
C LYS A 182 7.13 -1.06 -18.61
N SER A 183 6.87 0.25 -18.61
CA SER A 183 7.88 1.30 -18.36
C SER A 183 8.53 1.24 -16.98
N TRP A 184 7.95 0.51 -16.02
CA TRP A 184 8.51 0.42 -14.66
C TRP A 184 9.50 -0.73 -14.50
N LYS A 185 9.58 -1.65 -15.47
CA LYS A 185 10.32 -2.90 -15.32
C LYS A 185 11.79 -2.68 -14.96
N ASP A 186 12.47 -1.76 -15.64
CA ASP A 186 13.90 -1.51 -15.43
C ASP A 186 14.19 -0.98 -14.01
N ASP A 187 13.33 -0.10 -13.49
CA ASP A 187 13.45 0.41 -12.12
C ASP A 187 13.17 -0.67 -11.06
N LEU A 188 12.22 -1.56 -11.34
CA LEU A 188 11.90 -2.68 -10.46
C LEU A 188 13.08 -3.66 -10.39
N ASP A 189 13.65 -4.02 -11.53
CA ASP A 189 14.80 -4.94 -11.60
C ASP A 189 16.02 -4.35 -10.88
N HIS A 190 16.25 -3.03 -10.99
CA HIS A 190 17.35 -2.36 -10.30
C HIS A 190 17.26 -2.36 -8.77
N VAL A 191 16.05 -2.39 -8.20
CA VAL A 191 15.83 -2.39 -6.75
C VAL A 191 15.70 -3.80 -6.18
N ARG A 192 15.24 -4.76 -6.98
CA ARG A 192 15.13 -6.17 -6.55
C ARG A 192 16.46 -6.91 -6.51
N HIS A 193 17.47 -6.44 -7.25
CA HIS A 193 18.84 -6.97 -7.30
C HIS A 193 19.85 -6.07 -6.57
#